data_AF-A0A517ZPZ3-F1
#
_entry.id   AF-A0A517ZPZ3-F1
#
_cell.length_a   1.000
_cell.length_b   1.000
_cell.length_c   1.000
_cell.angle_alpha   90.00
_cell.angle_beta   90.00
_cell.angle_gamma   90.00
#
_symmetry.space_group_name_H-M   'P 1'
#
loop_
_entity.id
_entity.type
_entity.pdbx_description
1 polymer ?
#
loop_
_entity_poly.entity_id
_entity_poly.type
_entity_poly.pdbx_seq_one_letter_code
_entity_poly.pdbx_strand_id
1 'polypeptide(L)'
;MTLRHRKQICVMATLLLLLATAAILAWGWSPPPGAHSAPPRGKIVATTIAPPQTEQAVALTKSDFAAVWDRPLRRPLYDPPPPPKKAPPPKPKPPPIRSQLRATMINARTASKSMALIRLSSGNEVFRKVGEMLGNAGDPDADVEVIKIEKGSIHVRRGEHSQEIKVEF
;
A
#
# COMPACT_ATOMS: atom_id res chain seq x y z
N MET A 1 41.59 -17.76 -14.43
CA MET A 1 41.38 -17.55 -12.98
C MET A 1 42.02 -18.69 -12.21
N THR A 2 43.00 -18.39 -11.34
CA THR A 2 43.78 -19.41 -10.63
C THR A 2 43.00 -20.00 -9.45
N LEU A 3 43.23 -21.27 -9.12
CA LEU A 3 42.55 -21.99 -8.03
C LEU A 3 42.65 -21.26 -6.67
N ARG A 4 43.72 -20.48 -6.48
CA ARG A 4 43.97 -19.68 -5.28
C ARG A 4 42.98 -18.52 -5.12
N HIS A 5 42.61 -17.85 -6.22
CA HIS A 5 41.59 -16.80 -6.19
C HIS A 5 40.21 -17.35 -5.80
N ARG A 6 39.84 -18.54 -6.27
CA ARG A 6 38.54 -19.15 -5.91
C ARG A 6 38.45 -19.45 -4.41
N LYS A 7 39.54 -19.98 -3.81
CA LYS A 7 39.60 -20.23 -2.36
C LYS A 7 39.50 -18.93 -1.56
N GLN A 8 40.21 -17.88 -1.99
CA GLN A 8 40.15 -16.57 -1.34
C GLN A 8 38.76 -15.95 -1.42
N ILE A 9 38.07 -16.05 -2.56
CA ILE A 9 36.70 -15.56 -2.72
C ILE A 9 35.73 -16.32 -1.79
N CYS A 10 35.85 -17.64 -1.71
CA CYS A 10 34.99 -18.43 -0.83
C CYS A 10 35.21 -18.08 0.65
N VAL A 11 36.47 -17.93 1.09
CA VAL A 11 36.78 -17.56 2.47
C VAL A 11 36.23 -16.18 2.82
N MET A 12 36.42 -15.19 1.93
CA MET A 12 35.89 -13.84 2.14
C MET A 12 34.36 -13.83 2.17
N ALA A 13 33.70 -14.59 1.29
CA ALA A 13 32.25 -14.72 1.29
C ALA A 13 31.71 -15.35 2.58
N THR A 14 32.36 -16.40 3.09
CA THR A 14 31.96 -17.03 4.35
C THR A 14 32.15 -16.10 5.55
N LEU A 15 33.23 -15.32 5.56
CA LEU A 15 33.52 -14.38 6.64
C LEU A 15 32.52 -13.23 6.67
N LEU A 16 32.11 -12.74 5.50
CA LEU A 16 31.12 -11.68 5.37
C LEU A 16 29.72 -12.15 5.76
N LEU A 17 29.36 -13.39 5.42
CA LEU A 17 28.10 -14.01 5.86
C LEU A 17 28.04 -14.16 7.38
N LEU A 18 29.13 -14.66 7.99
CA LEU A 18 29.22 -14.78 9.45
C LEU A 18 29.06 -13.42 10.15
N LEU A 19 29.74 -12.38 9.65
CA LEU A 19 29.62 -11.03 10.21
C LEU A 19 28.19 -10.49 10.12
N ALA A 20 27.53 -10.68 8.98
CA ALA A 20 26.14 -10.25 8.80
C ALA A 20 25.20 -10.98 9.77
N THR A 21 25.36 -12.29 9.95
CA THR A 21 24.54 -13.05 10.91
C THR A 21 24.75 -12.61 12.36
N ALA A 22 25.99 -12.34 12.75
CA ALA A 22 26.31 -11.83 14.09
C ALA A 22 25.71 -10.44 14.34
N ALA A 23 25.74 -9.55 13.33
CA ALA A 23 25.15 -8.22 13.42
C ALA A 23 23.62 -8.27 13.59
N ILE A 24 22.94 -9.18 12.89
CA ILE A 24 21.47 -9.35 13.00
C ILE A 24 21.08 -9.85 14.41
N LEU A 25 21.84 -10.81 14.96
CA LEU A 25 21.60 -11.31 16.31
C LEU A 25 21.85 -10.24 17.39
N ALA A 26 22.93 -9.46 17.23
CA ALA A 26 23.22 -8.35 18.12
C ALA A 26 22.12 -7.27 18.07
N TRP A 27 21.58 -6.99 16.88
CA TRP A 27 20.47 -6.05 16.74
C TRP A 27 19.19 -6.58 17.40
N GLY A 28 18.88 -7.87 17.22
CA GLY A 28 17.69 -8.52 17.79
C GLY A 28 17.66 -8.58 19.32
N TRP A 29 18.83 -8.52 19.98
CA TRP A 29 18.95 -8.45 21.43
C TRP A 29 19.12 -7.04 21.98
N SER A 30 19.18 -6.01 21.14
CA SER A 30 19.15 -4.63 21.62
C SER A 30 17.73 -4.25 22.06
N PRO A 31 17.52 -3.81 23.32
CA PRO A 31 16.22 -3.27 23.73
C PRO A 31 15.92 -2.01 22.92
N PRO A 32 14.65 -1.77 22.54
CA PRO A 32 14.29 -0.62 21.74
C PRO A 32 14.70 0.68 22.46
N PRO A 33 15.32 1.63 21.74
CA PRO A 33 15.68 2.93 22.31
C PRO A 33 14.38 3.66 22.66
N GLY A 34 14.05 3.69 23.95
CA GLY A 34 12.79 4.27 24.41
C GLY A 34 12.06 3.51 25.51
N ALA A 35 12.54 2.35 25.98
CA ALA A 35 11.98 1.67 27.16
C ALA A 35 12.27 2.46 28.45
N HIS A 36 11.58 3.59 28.62
CA HIS A 36 11.57 4.39 29.83
C HIS A 36 10.71 3.66 30.86
N SER A 37 11.31 3.41 32.02
CA SER A 37 10.64 2.91 33.22
C SER A 37 9.34 3.70 33.48
N ALA A 38 8.24 2.99 33.64
CA ALA A 38 6.96 3.58 33.99
C ALA A 38 7.08 4.44 35.27
N PRO A 39 6.61 5.70 35.29
CA PRO A 39 6.65 6.53 36.49
C PRO A 39 5.63 6.03 37.54
N PRO A 40 5.89 6.25 38.85
CA PRO A 40 5.04 5.75 39.93
C PRO A 40 3.69 6.47 39.97
N ARG A 41 2.63 5.70 40.27
CA ARG A 41 1.25 6.13 40.50
C ARG A 41 1.17 7.48 41.22
N GLY A 42 0.47 8.43 40.60
CA GLY A 42 0.26 9.80 41.11
C GLY A 42 -0.40 9.84 42.49
N LYS A 43 0.16 10.71 43.35
CA LYS A 43 -0.49 11.18 44.58
C LYS A 43 -1.77 11.93 44.21
N ILE A 44 -2.89 11.52 44.80
CA ILE A 44 -4.14 12.28 44.78
C ILE A 44 -3.92 13.53 45.65
N VAL A 45 -3.91 14.71 45.03
CA VAL A 45 -3.97 15.99 45.74
C VAL A 45 -5.45 16.27 46.01
N ALA A 46 -5.84 16.34 47.28
CA ALA A 46 -7.17 16.76 47.68
C ALA A 46 -7.34 18.25 47.36
N THR A 47 -8.22 18.56 46.41
CA THR A 47 -8.67 19.93 46.13
C THR A 47 -9.57 20.40 47.26
N THR A 48 -9.11 21.39 48.03
CA THR A 48 -9.92 22.14 48.99
C THR A 48 -11.06 22.86 48.26
N ILE A 49 -12.30 22.53 48.61
CA ILE A 49 -13.52 23.18 48.09
C ILE A 49 -13.68 24.53 48.78
N ALA A 50 -13.58 25.62 48.02
CA ALA A 50 -13.95 26.96 48.49
C ALA A 50 -15.50 27.10 48.56
N PRO A 51 -16.06 27.88 49.49
CA PRO A 51 -17.51 28.06 49.61
C PRO A 51 -18.08 28.83 48.41
N PRO A 52 -19.32 28.53 47.97
CA PRO A 52 -19.89 29.12 46.77
C PRO A 52 -20.20 30.61 46.99
N GLN A 53 -19.74 31.45 46.04
CA GLN A 53 -20.13 32.85 45.98
C GLN A 53 -21.62 32.95 45.60
N THR A 54 -22.34 33.80 46.33
CA THR A 54 -23.76 34.07 46.14
C THR A 54 -24.00 34.73 44.78
N GLU A 55 -24.37 33.95 43.78
CA GLU A 55 -24.82 34.47 42.49
C GLU A 55 -26.19 35.14 42.65
N GLN A 56 -26.33 36.35 42.10
CA GLN A 56 -27.59 37.09 42.05
C GLN A 56 -28.63 36.28 41.28
N ALA A 57 -29.75 35.97 41.92
CA ALA A 57 -30.84 35.22 41.32
C ALA A 57 -31.50 36.05 40.20
N VAL A 58 -31.18 35.74 38.95
CA VAL A 58 -31.89 36.26 37.78
C VAL A 58 -33.29 35.64 37.75
N ALA A 59 -34.32 36.48 37.78
CA ALA A 59 -35.71 36.02 37.69
C ALA A 59 -36.02 35.54 36.26
N LEU A 60 -36.04 34.22 36.09
CA LEU A 60 -36.39 33.59 34.81
C LEU A 60 -37.89 33.74 34.53
N THR A 61 -38.21 34.13 33.29
CA THR A 61 -39.57 34.32 32.79
C THR A 61 -40.08 33.05 32.09
N LYS A 62 -41.39 32.91 31.91
CA LYS A 62 -41.99 31.71 31.27
C LYS A 62 -41.46 31.45 29.85
N SER A 63 -41.10 32.50 29.11
CA SER A 63 -40.50 32.40 27.77
C SER A 63 -39.12 31.74 27.80
N ASP A 64 -38.36 31.89 28.89
CA ASP A 64 -37.04 31.30 29.05
C ASP A 64 -37.12 29.76 29.14
N PHE A 65 -38.33 29.22 29.41
CA PHE A 65 -38.61 27.80 29.46
C PHE A 65 -39.35 27.26 28.23
N ALA A 66 -39.70 28.10 27.24
CA ALA A 66 -40.44 27.67 26.04
C ALA A 66 -39.73 26.50 25.33
N ALA A 67 -38.41 26.59 25.20
CA ALA A 67 -37.58 25.54 24.60
C ALA A 67 -37.53 24.23 25.41
N VAL A 68 -37.90 24.25 26.69
CA VAL A 68 -38.00 23.05 27.55
C VAL A 68 -39.35 22.37 27.33
N TRP A 69 -40.42 23.15 27.13
CA TRP A 69 -41.76 22.63 26.86
C TRP A 69 -41.88 21.97 25.49
N ASP A 70 -41.16 22.46 24.48
CA ASP A 70 -41.14 21.88 23.14
C ASP A 70 -40.24 20.63 23.00
N ARG A 71 -39.55 20.22 24.07
CA ARG A 71 -38.71 19.01 24.00
C ARG A 71 -39.58 17.76 24.02
N PRO A 72 -39.34 16.80 23.10
CA PRO A 72 -40.01 15.52 23.16
C PRO A 72 -39.63 14.82 24.47
N LEU A 73 -40.61 14.66 25.37
CA LEU A 73 -40.44 14.05 26.69
C LEU A 73 -40.05 12.57 26.63
N ARG A 74 -40.20 11.95 25.46
CA ARG A 74 -39.81 10.57 25.17
C ARG A 74 -38.93 10.57 23.93
N ARG A 75 -37.70 10.09 24.09
CA ARG A 75 -36.91 9.64 22.94
C ARG A 75 -37.63 8.42 22.33
N PRO A 76 -37.61 8.25 21.00
CA PRO A 76 -38.06 6.99 20.42
C PRO A 76 -37.31 5.83 21.08
N LEU A 77 -38.03 4.73 21.35
CA LEU A 77 -37.46 3.54 21.99
C LEU A 77 -36.34 2.90 21.14
N TYR A 78 -36.34 3.20 19.85
CA TYR A 78 -35.35 2.74 18.88
C TYR A 78 -34.52 3.91 18.36
N ASP A 79 -33.21 3.73 18.35
CA ASP A 79 -32.34 4.57 17.54
C ASP A 79 -32.67 4.33 16.06
N PRO A 80 -32.76 5.41 15.24
CA PRO A 80 -32.93 5.24 13.81
C PRO A 80 -31.78 4.39 13.26
N PRO A 81 -32.05 3.48 12.32
CA PRO A 81 -30.99 2.67 11.73
C PRO A 81 -29.89 3.57 11.20
N PRO A 82 -28.60 3.21 11.38
CA PRO A 82 -27.51 4.03 10.91
C PRO A 82 -27.69 4.28 9.41
N PRO A 83 -27.37 5.49 8.93
CA PRO A 83 -27.48 5.79 7.51
C PRO A 83 -26.67 4.75 6.73
N PRO A 84 -27.19 4.24 5.59
CA PRO A 84 -26.49 3.26 4.80
C PRO A 84 -25.10 3.82 4.47
N LYS A 85 -24.05 3.03 4.77
CA LYS A 85 -22.68 3.41 4.42
C LYS A 85 -22.66 3.72 2.93
N LYS A 86 -22.33 4.96 2.56
CA LYS A 86 -22.13 5.33 1.17
C LYS A 86 -21.11 4.36 0.57
N ALA A 87 -21.46 3.75 -0.55
CA ALA A 87 -20.53 2.89 -1.26
C ALA A 87 -19.24 3.68 -1.51
N PRO A 88 -18.06 3.06 -1.31
CA PRO A 88 -16.80 3.73 -1.63
C PRO A 88 -16.84 4.16 -3.10
N PRO A 89 -16.24 5.31 -3.44
CA PRO A 89 -16.20 5.77 -4.83
C PRO A 89 -15.58 4.67 -5.71
N PRO A 90 -16.07 4.51 -6.95
CA PRO A 90 -15.51 3.53 -7.87
C PRO A 90 -14.01 3.80 -8.06
N LYS A 91 -13.20 2.73 -8.01
CA LYS A 91 -11.75 2.82 -8.26
C LYS A 91 -11.50 3.47 -9.64
N PRO A 92 -10.54 4.39 -9.78
CA PRO A 92 -10.17 4.95 -11.08
C PRO A 92 -9.81 3.85 -12.07
N LYS A 93 -10.29 3.95 -13.32
CA LYS A 93 -9.85 3.03 -14.38
C LYS A 93 -8.38 3.28 -14.69
N PRO A 94 -7.57 2.23 -14.91
CA PRO A 94 -6.16 2.41 -15.28
C PRO A 94 -6.06 3.09 -16.66
N PRO A 95 -4.96 3.85 -16.90
CA PRO A 95 -4.72 4.47 -18.19
C PRO A 95 -4.57 3.41 -19.29
N PRO A 96 -4.93 3.73 -20.55
CA PRO A 96 -4.77 2.81 -21.67
C PRO A 96 -3.29 2.54 -21.93
N ILE A 97 -2.98 1.30 -22.33
CA ILE A 97 -1.64 0.89 -22.74
C ILE A 97 -1.35 1.50 -24.11
N ARG A 98 -0.19 2.16 -24.26
CA ARG A 98 0.16 2.90 -25.49
C ARG A 98 1.11 2.12 -26.40
N SER A 99 1.78 1.14 -25.85
CA SER A 99 2.66 0.22 -26.57
C SER A 99 1.88 -0.73 -27.49
N GLN A 100 2.50 -1.05 -28.62
CA GLN A 100 1.91 -1.88 -29.66
C GLN A 100 2.68 -3.18 -29.80
N LEU A 101 1.96 -4.30 -29.94
CA LEU A 101 2.56 -5.59 -30.25
C LEU A 101 2.85 -5.67 -31.75
N ARG A 102 4.10 -5.91 -32.12
CA ARG A 102 4.54 -6.04 -33.53
C ARG A 102 4.67 -7.48 -33.97
N ALA A 103 5.24 -8.33 -33.13
CA ALA A 103 5.39 -9.74 -33.45
C ALA A 103 5.46 -10.61 -32.19
N THR A 104 5.16 -11.90 -32.34
CA THR A 104 5.30 -12.91 -31.29
C THR A 104 6.10 -14.07 -31.82
N MET A 105 7.11 -14.50 -31.07
CA MET A 105 7.89 -15.70 -31.34
C MET A 105 7.55 -16.75 -30.28
N ILE A 106 6.80 -17.78 -30.69
CA ILE A 106 6.33 -18.84 -29.80
C ILE A 106 7.27 -20.04 -29.90
N ASN A 107 7.79 -20.47 -28.74
CA ASN A 107 8.59 -21.68 -28.66
C ASN A 107 7.72 -22.85 -28.19
N ALA A 108 7.41 -23.78 -29.11
CA ALA A 108 6.52 -24.91 -28.85
C ALA A 108 7.02 -25.86 -27.74
N ARG A 109 8.33 -25.94 -27.49
CA ARG A 109 8.89 -26.81 -26.43
C ARG A 109 8.81 -26.19 -25.04
N THR A 110 8.80 -24.86 -24.93
CA THR A 110 8.86 -24.20 -23.63
C THR A 110 8.24 -22.81 -23.71
N ALA A 111 7.07 -22.65 -23.08
CA ALA A 111 6.34 -21.37 -23.06
C ALA A 111 7.18 -20.22 -22.48
N SER A 112 8.06 -20.48 -21.51
CA SER A 112 8.94 -19.47 -20.89
C SER A 112 10.02 -18.91 -21.83
N LYS A 113 10.25 -19.54 -22.99
CA LYS A 113 11.17 -19.04 -24.02
C LYS A 113 10.46 -18.27 -25.14
N SER A 114 9.15 -18.06 -25.02
CA SER A 114 8.41 -17.24 -25.96
C SER A 114 8.79 -15.77 -25.76
N MET A 115 8.88 -15.03 -26.86
CA MET A 115 9.25 -13.61 -26.85
C MET A 115 8.25 -12.81 -27.66
N ALA A 116 8.02 -11.56 -27.28
CA ALA A 116 7.21 -10.61 -27.99
C ALA A 116 8.07 -9.40 -28.40
N LEU A 117 7.94 -8.97 -29.65
CA LEU A 117 8.49 -7.70 -30.13
C LEU A 117 7.44 -6.62 -29.90
N ILE A 118 7.78 -5.66 -29.06
CA ILE A 118 6.87 -4.60 -28.62
C ILE A 118 7.45 -3.26 -29.03
N ARG A 119 6.64 -2.43 -29.68
CA ARG A 119 6.95 -1.04 -29.94
C ARG A 119 6.45 -0.20 -28.77
N LEU A 120 7.39 0.45 -28.09
CA LEU A 120 7.09 1.35 -26.98
C LEU A 120 6.51 2.67 -27.48
N SER A 121 5.90 3.44 -26.57
CA SER A 121 5.42 4.78 -26.89
C SER A 121 6.56 5.75 -27.27
N SER A 122 7.78 5.47 -26.84
CA SER A 122 8.99 6.18 -27.26
C SER A 122 9.39 5.90 -28.71
N GLY A 123 8.73 4.95 -29.38
CA GLY A 123 9.02 4.52 -30.75
C GLY A 123 10.07 3.42 -30.84
N ASN A 124 10.76 3.11 -29.73
CA ASN A 124 11.76 2.04 -29.66
C ASN A 124 11.09 0.66 -29.68
N GLU A 125 11.72 -0.29 -30.36
CA GLU A 125 11.29 -1.68 -30.40
C GLU A 125 12.13 -2.53 -29.46
N VAL A 126 11.47 -3.31 -28.61
CA VAL A 126 12.13 -4.12 -27.59
C VAL A 126 11.53 -5.52 -27.55
N PHE A 127 12.38 -6.51 -27.33
CA PHE A 127 11.96 -7.89 -27.09
C PHE A 127 11.68 -8.10 -25.60
N ARG A 128 10.50 -8.66 -25.30
CA ARG A 128 10.09 -9.00 -23.93
C ARG A 128 9.70 -10.47 -23.80
N LYS A 129 10.07 -11.05 -22.66
CA LYS A 129 9.67 -12.40 -22.25
C LYS A 129 8.51 -12.34 -21.25
N VAL A 130 7.93 -13.51 -20.98
CA VAL A 130 7.00 -13.69 -19.88
C VAL A 130 7.71 -13.36 -18.55
N GLY A 131 7.08 -12.53 -17.73
CA GLY A 131 7.59 -12.03 -16.45
C GLY A 131 8.41 -10.74 -16.56
N GLU A 132 8.66 -10.23 -17.77
CA GLU A 132 9.37 -8.96 -17.94
C GLU A 132 8.40 -7.77 -18.01
N MET A 133 8.88 -6.60 -17.59
CA MET A 133 8.16 -5.34 -17.70
C MET A 133 8.18 -4.84 -19.14
N LEU A 134 7.07 -4.26 -19.58
CA LEU A 134 6.87 -3.81 -20.95
C LEU A 134 7.79 -2.62 -21.25
N GLY A 135 7.60 -1.51 -20.52
CA GLY A 135 8.38 -0.28 -20.65
C GLY A 135 9.67 -0.29 -19.85
N ASN A 136 10.58 0.61 -20.22
CA ASN A 136 11.75 0.92 -19.39
C ASN A 136 11.41 2.03 -18.40
N ALA A 137 12.28 2.28 -17.42
CA ALA A 137 12.10 3.37 -16.47
C ALA A 137 11.91 4.71 -17.20
N GLY A 138 10.73 5.33 -17.05
CA GLY A 138 10.35 6.58 -17.71
C GLY A 138 9.31 6.43 -18.82
N ASP A 139 9.04 5.22 -19.30
CA ASP A 139 7.92 4.98 -20.21
C ASP A 139 6.58 4.91 -19.44
N PRO A 140 5.45 5.35 -20.03
CA PRO A 140 4.13 5.25 -19.41
C PRO A 140 3.71 3.79 -19.12
N ASP A 141 4.33 2.82 -19.78
CA ASP A 141 4.05 1.39 -19.65
C ASP A 141 5.14 0.64 -18.85
N ALA A 142 5.94 1.35 -18.05
CA ALA A 142 7.00 0.76 -17.21
C ALA A 142 6.48 -0.19 -16.12
N ASP A 143 5.22 -0.01 -15.70
CA ASP A 143 4.55 -0.77 -14.64
C ASP A 143 3.75 -1.97 -15.16
N VAL A 144 3.84 -2.26 -16.46
CA VAL A 144 3.07 -3.30 -17.13
C VAL A 144 3.90 -4.57 -17.24
N GLU A 145 3.46 -5.68 -16.67
CA GLU A 145 4.15 -6.97 -16.73
C GLU A 145 3.55 -7.88 -17.81
N VAL A 146 4.38 -8.61 -18.55
CA VAL A 146 3.92 -9.64 -19.50
C VAL A 146 3.62 -10.95 -18.76
N ILE A 147 2.34 -11.36 -18.71
CA ILE A 147 1.93 -12.60 -18.02
C ILE A 147 2.01 -13.81 -18.96
N LYS A 148 1.60 -13.63 -20.21
CA LYS A 148 1.46 -14.72 -21.17
C LYS A 148 1.66 -14.21 -22.59
N ILE A 149 2.31 -15.01 -23.42
CA ILE A 149 2.53 -14.73 -24.84
C ILE A 149 1.86 -15.84 -25.63
N GLU A 150 0.95 -15.47 -26.51
CA GLU A 150 0.23 -16.36 -27.42
C GLU A 150 0.51 -15.99 -28.87
N LYS A 151 0.04 -16.80 -29.81
CA LYS A 151 0.24 -16.54 -31.23
C LYS A 151 -0.57 -15.31 -31.64
N GLY A 152 0.11 -14.17 -31.84
CA GLY A 152 -0.52 -12.93 -32.29
C GLY A 152 -1.15 -12.08 -31.19
N SER A 153 -0.98 -12.46 -29.91
CA SER A 153 -1.45 -11.66 -28.78
C SER A 153 -0.57 -11.85 -27.54
N ILE A 154 -0.57 -10.85 -26.66
CA ILE A 154 0.06 -10.93 -25.34
C ILE A 154 -0.93 -10.52 -24.26
N HIS A 155 -0.89 -11.20 -23.13
CA HIS A 155 -1.61 -10.82 -21.92
C HIS A 155 -0.66 -10.08 -20.99
N VAL A 156 -1.07 -8.90 -20.59
CA VAL A 156 -0.30 -8.03 -19.71
C VAL A 156 -1.07 -7.70 -18.44
N ARG A 157 -0.34 -7.38 -17.38
CA ARG A 157 -0.87 -6.98 -16.07
C ARG A 157 -0.40 -5.57 -15.74
N ARG A 158 -1.33 -4.72 -15.30
CA ARG A 158 -1.04 -3.43 -14.65
C ARG A 158 -1.77 -3.39 -13.31
N GLY A 159 -1.05 -3.65 -12.22
CA GLY A 159 -1.65 -3.81 -10.89
C GLY A 159 -2.67 -4.96 -10.84
N GLU A 160 -3.93 -4.66 -10.49
CA GLU A 160 -5.02 -5.65 -10.47
C GLU A 160 -5.65 -5.91 -11.85
N HIS A 161 -5.33 -5.11 -12.86
CA HIS A 161 -5.97 -5.18 -14.17
C HIS A 161 -5.15 -6.01 -15.14
N SER A 162 -5.82 -6.89 -15.89
CA SER A 162 -5.20 -7.62 -17.00
C SER A 162 -5.83 -7.17 -18.32
N GLN A 163 -4.99 -6.99 -19.33
CA GLN A 163 -5.39 -6.58 -20.67
C GLN A 163 -4.73 -7.47 -21.71
N GLU A 164 -5.43 -7.71 -22.82
CA GLU A 164 -4.89 -8.38 -24.01
C GLU A 164 -4.48 -7.33 -25.04
N ILE A 165 -3.28 -7.49 -25.61
CA ILE A 165 -2.77 -6.67 -26.71
C ILE A 165 -2.57 -7.58 -27.91
N LYS A 166 -3.20 -7.26 -29.04
CA LYS A 166 -3.12 -8.02 -30.29
C LYS A 166 -2.11 -7.41 -31.23
N VAL A 167 -1.55 -8.22 -32.13
CA VAL A 167 -0.68 -7.73 -33.20
C VAL A 167 -1.46 -6.78 -34.09
N GLU A 168 -0.93 -5.57 -34.27
CA GLU A 168 -1.48 -4.56 -35.18
C GLU A 168 -0.71 -4.66 -36.50
N PHE A 169 -1.40 -5.13 -37.55
CA PHE A 169 -0.86 -5.27 -38.91
C PHE A 169 -1.02 -3.97 -39.69
#